data_AF-A0A9E5KNW4-F1
#
_entry.id   AF-A0A9E5KNW4-F1
#
_cell.length_a   1.000
_cell.length_b   1.000
_cell.length_c   1.000
_cell.angle_alpha   90.00
_cell.angle_beta   90.00
_cell.angle_gamma   90.00
#
_symmetry.space_group_name_H-M   'P 1'
#
loop_
_entity.id
_entity.type
_entity.pdbx_description
1 polymer ?
#
loop_
_entity_poly.entity_id
_entity_poly.type
_entity_poly.pdbx_seq_one_letter_code
_entity_poly.pdbx_strand_id
1 'polypeptide(L)'
;MSAGQDFAKKIGPLGSAFFLLLFVLFLIYCFTAKPNPLAGYTPPQTSSYYAQSETTLSELKTELETNVFPKLEGEESCTLKDGKLVVITDGDKLEVCRSALTRYYDESLFEFENRES
;
A
#
# COMPACT_ATOMS: atom_id res chain seq x y z
N MET A 1 -12.28 -16.88 -41.77
CA MET A 1 -12.99 -15.84 -41.00
C MET A 1 -12.56 -16.00 -39.54
N SER A 2 -12.07 -14.93 -38.93
CA SER A 2 -11.57 -14.97 -37.55
C SER A 2 -12.76 -14.92 -36.59
N ALA A 3 -12.78 -15.82 -35.59
CA ALA A 3 -13.85 -15.96 -34.60
C ALA A 3 -14.25 -14.63 -33.91
N GLY A 4 -13.37 -13.62 -33.90
CA GLY A 4 -13.66 -12.29 -33.37
C GLY A 4 -14.70 -11.48 -34.19
N GLN A 5 -14.78 -11.67 -35.51
CA GLN A 5 -15.74 -10.94 -36.35
C GLN A 5 -17.18 -11.45 -36.17
N ASP A 6 -17.36 -12.75 -35.95
CA ASP A 6 -18.68 -13.35 -35.75
C ASP A 6 -19.25 -13.03 -34.35
N PHE A 7 -18.37 -12.89 -33.34
CA PHE A 7 -18.75 -12.47 -32.00
C PHE A 7 -19.23 -11.00 -31.96
N ALA A 8 -18.51 -10.11 -32.66
CA ALA A 8 -18.87 -8.69 -32.76
C ALA A 8 -20.20 -8.47 -33.49
N LYS A 9 -20.49 -9.27 -34.54
CA LYS A 9 -21.77 -9.20 -35.27
C LYS A 9 -22.97 -9.67 -34.44
N LYS A 10 -22.78 -10.63 -33.54
CA LYS A 10 -23.88 -11.23 -32.75
C LYS A 10 -24.31 -10.38 -31.54
N ILE A 11 -23.40 -9.55 -31.03
CA ILE A 11 -23.59 -8.72 -29.83
C ILE A 11 -24.10 -7.31 -30.17
N GLY A 12 -23.84 -6.84 -31.39
CA GLY A 12 -24.22 -5.51 -31.83
C GLY A 12 -23.46 -4.38 -31.10
N PRO A 13 -23.65 -3.11 -31.51
CA PRO A 13 -22.92 -1.97 -30.94
C PRO A 13 -23.22 -1.76 -29.45
N LEU A 14 -24.44 -2.07 -29.01
CA LEU A 14 -24.86 -1.88 -27.62
C LEU A 14 -24.20 -2.89 -26.66
N GLY A 15 -24.14 -4.16 -27.06
CA GLY A 15 -23.46 -5.17 -26.25
C GLY A 15 -21.94 -5.04 -26.29
N SER A 16 -21.37 -4.50 -27.38
CA SER A 16 -19.94 -4.16 -27.44
C SER A 16 -19.60 -3.04 -26.46
N ALA A 17 -20.44 -2.01 -26.35
CA ALA A 17 -20.27 -0.95 -25.36
C ALA A 17 -20.37 -1.49 -23.92
N PHE A 18 -21.31 -2.40 -23.65
CA PHE A 18 -21.45 -3.04 -22.34
C PHE A 18 -20.23 -3.92 -21.99
N PHE A 19 -19.72 -4.70 -22.95
CA PHE A 19 -18.51 -5.50 -22.75
C PHE A 19 -17.27 -4.62 -22.49
N LEU A 20 -17.12 -3.52 -23.23
CA LEU A 20 -16.04 -2.57 -23.00
C LEU A 20 -16.14 -1.94 -21.60
N LEU A 21 -17.35 -1.59 -21.16
CA LEU A 21 -17.58 -1.08 -19.82
C LEU A 21 -17.21 -2.10 -18.75
N LEU A 22 -17.64 -3.36 -18.88
CA LEU A 22 -17.26 -4.44 -17.96
C LEU A 22 -15.75 -4.69 -17.95
N PHE A 23 -15.11 -4.62 -19.11
CA PHE A 23 -13.66 -4.79 -19.23
C PHE A 23 -12.91 -3.64 -18.53
N VAL A 24 -13.36 -2.39 -18.69
CA VAL A 24 -12.78 -1.25 -17.97
C VAL A 24 -12.98 -1.40 -16.46
N LEU A 25 -14.18 -1.80 -16.00
CA LEU A 25 -14.43 -2.07 -14.58
C LEU A 25 -13.55 -3.20 -14.05
N PHE A 26 -13.34 -4.26 -14.84
CA PHE A 26 -12.44 -5.35 -14.50
C PHE A 26 -11.00 -4.88 -14.39
N LEU A 27 -10.50 -4.06 -15.33
CA LEU A 27 -9.17 -3.48 -15.25
C LEU A 27 -9.02 -2.60 -14.01
N ILE A 28 -10.00 -1.73 -13.71
CA ILE A 28 -10.00 -0.92 -12.50
C ILE A 28 -9.91 -1.82 -11.26
N TYR A 29 -10.74 -2.87 -11.18
CA TYR A 29 -10.71 -3.82 -10.07
C TYR A 29 -9.34 -4.51 -9.94
N CYS A 30 -8.79 -5.02 -11.04
CA CYS A 30 -7.49 -5.69 -11.06
C CYS A 30 -6.33 -4.77 -10.65
N PHE A 31 -6.36 -3.50 -11.04
CA PHE A 31 -5.29 -2.55 -10.72
C PHE A 31 -5.48 -1.84 -9.36
N THR A 32 -6.68 -1.85 -8.78
CA THR A 32 -6.96 -1.27 -7.45
C THR A 32 -6.84 -2.28 -6.33
N ALA A 33 -7.06 -3.58 -6.60
CA ALA A 33 -6.90 -4.65 -5.63
C ALA A 33 -5.41 -5.00 -5.42
N LYS A 34 -4.63 -4.08 -4.84
CA LYS A 34 -3.29 -4.43 -4.37
C LYS A 34 -3.41 -5.35 -3.15
N PRO A 35 -2.73 -6.51 -3.13
CA PRO A 35 -2.71 -7.39 -1.97
C PRO A 35 -2.14 -6.61 -0.78
N ASN A 36 -2.77 -6.76 0.39
CA ASN A 36 -2.23 -6.19 1.62
C ASN A 36 -0.90 -6.91 1.93
N PRO A 37 0.25 -6.23 1.90
CA PRO A 37 1.54 -6.87 2.17
C PRO A 37 1.67 -7.32 3.64
N LEU A 38 0.82 -6.77 4.52
CA LEU A 38 0.76 -7.10 5.95
C LEU A 38 -0.46 -7.98 6.26
N ALA A 39 -0.71 -9.00 5.44
CA ALA A 39 -1.81 -9.94 5.67
C ALA A 39 -1.70 -10.60 7.07
N GLY A 40 -2.75 -10.47 7.88
CA GLY A 40 -2.79 -11.00 9.25
C GLY A 40 -2.09 -10.15 10.31
N TYR A 41 -1.53 -8.99 9.94
CA TYR A 41 -0.97 -8.05 10.92
C TYR A 41 -2.09 -7.38 11.73
N THR A 42 -1.91 -7.38 13.06
CA THR A 42 -2.77 -6.65 14.00
C THR A 42 -1.88 -5.68 14.77
N PRO A 43 -2.14 -4.36 14.69
CA PRO A 43 -1.33 -3.38 15.40
C PRO A 43 -1.49 -3.57 16.91
N PRO A 44 -0.40 -3.61 17.69
CA PRO A 44 -0.47 -3.86 19.13
C PRO A 44 -1.08 -2.70 19.91
N GLN A 45 -0.97 -1.46 19.42
CA GLN A 45 -1.54 -0.26 20.01
C GLN A 45 -2.05 0.72 18.94
N THR A 46 -2.78 1.76 19.38
CA THR A 46 -3.36 2.77 18.50
C THR A 46 -2.38 3.91 18.16
N SER A 47 -2.64 4.62 17.06
CA SER A 47 -1.87 5.83 16.70
C SER A 47 -1.84 6.88 17.82
N SER A 48 -2.97 7.04 18.54
CA SER A 48 -3.10 7.97 19.67
C SER A 48 -2.23 7.59 20.87
N TYR A 49 -1.86 6.31 21.03
CA TYR A 49 -0.91 5.86 22.05
C TYR A 49 0.53 6.24 21.67
N TYR A 50 0.89 6.00 20.42
CA TYR A 50 2.22 6.30 19.90
C TYR A 50 2.49 7.81 19.75
N ALA A 51 1.45 8.62 19.58
CA ALA A 51 1.57 10.08 19.54
C ALA A 51 1.86 10.73 20.92
N GLN A 52 1.81 9.99 22.02
CA GLN A 52 1.89 10.57 23.38
C GLN A 52 3.31 10.97 23.79
N SER A 53 4.32 10.23 23.35
CA SER A 53 5.70 10.43 23.81
C SER A 53 6.71 9.82 22.84
N GLU A 54 7.95 10.30 22.88
CA GLU A 54 9.04 9.70 22.11
C GLU A 54 9.34 8.26 22.54
N THR A 55 9.09 7.90 23.80
CA THR A 55 9.26 6.53 24.29
C THR A 55 8.30 5.57 23.59
N THR A 56 7.01 5.90 23.53
CA THR A 56 6.01 5.07 22.84
C THR A 56 6.29 5.06 21.33
N LEU A 57 6.75 6.17 20.77
CA LEU A 57 7.17 6.21 19.36
C LEU A 57 8.39 5.30 19.08
N SER A 58 9.32 5.17 20.02
CA SER A 58 10.44 4.22 19.92
C SER A 58 9.98 2.75 20.05
N GLU A 59 8.91 2.49 20.79
CA GLU A 59 8.27 1.15 20.81
C GLU A 59 7.67 0.83 19.45
N LEU A 60 6.96 1.80 18.83
CA LEU A 60 6.46 1.65 17.47
C LEU A 60 7.59 1.39 16.47
N LYS A 61 8.69 2.15 16.54
CA LYS A 61 9.88 1.88 15.72
C LYS A 61 10.34 0.42 15.82
N THR A 62 10.48 -0.08 17.05
CA THR A 62 10.96 -1.45 17.31
C THR A 62 9.98 -2.48 16.76
N GLU A 63 8.68 -2.25 16.92
CA GLU A 63 7.62 -3.10 16.37
C GLU A 63 7.67 -3.13 14.84
N LEU A 64 7.84 -1.97 14.20
CA LEU A 64 7.93 -1.88 12.75
C LEU A 64 9.15 -2.64 12.21
N GLU A 65 10.32 -2.42 12.81
CA GLU A 65 11.58 -3.09 12.44
C GLU A 65 11.49 -4.62 12.64
N THR A 66 10.76 -5.09 13.65
CA THR A 66 10.69 -6.52 13.99
C THR A 66 9.62 -7.27 13.19
N ASN A 67 8.44 -6.67 13.02
CA ASN A 67 7.23 -7.39 12.59
C ASN A 67 6.64 -6.90 11.27
N VAL A 68 6.98 -5.68 10.84
CA VAL A 68 6.40 -5.04 9.65
C VAL A 68 7.40 -5.02 8.50
N PHE A 69 8.56 -4.39 8.69
CA PHE A 69 9.56 -4.22 7.63
C PHE A 69 10.04 -5.54 6.99
N PRO A 70 10.25 -6.63 7.75
CA PRO A 70 10.62 -7.92 7.15
C PRO A 70 9.57 -8.48 6.17
N LYS A 71 8.32 -7.99 6.22
CA LYS A 71 7.23 -8.42 5.34
C LYS A 71 7.03 -7.49 4.14
N LEU A 72 7.59 -6.29 4.14
CA LEU A 72 7.45 -5.30 3.07
C LEU A 72 8.48 -5.49 1.94
N GLU A 73 9.26 -6.58 1.97
CA GLU A 73 10.28 -6.94 0.97
C GLU A 73 11.21 -5.76 0.64
N GLY A 74 11.92 -5.22 1.63
CA GLY A 74 12.89 -4.15 1.46
C GLY A 74 13.80 -3.98 2.67
N GLU A 75 14.98 -3.39 2.46
CA GLU A 75 15.81 -2.93 3.57
C GLU A 75 15.31 -1.56 4.00
N GLU A 76 14.35 -1.56 4.91
CA GLU A 76 13.72 -0.35 5.44
C GLU A 76 14.44 0.06 6.71
N SER A 77 14.84 1.32 6.81
CA SER A 77 15.40 1.87 8.04
C SER A 77 14.44 2.89 8.63
N CYS A 78 14.20 2.82 9.93
CA CYS A 78 13.38 3.79 10.64
C CYS A 78 14.23 4.54 11.65
N THR A 79 14.05 5.86 11.75
CA THR A 79 14.74 6.68 12.75
C THR A 79 13.75 7.63 13.40
N LEU A 80 14.01 8.01 14.65
CA LEU A 80 13.18 8.96 15.38
C LEU A 80 13.79 10.36 15.23
N LYS A 81 13.01 11.30 14.69
CA LYS A 81 13.44 12.68 14.45
C LYS A 81 12.26 13.62 14.66
N ASP A 82 12.45 14.68 15.43
CA ASP A 82 11.45 15.74 15.66
C ASP A 82 10.06 15.21 16.08
N GLY A 83 10.02 14.14 16.91
CA GLY A 83 8.77 13.53 17.37
C GLY A 83 8.03 12.70 16.32
N LYS A 84 8.70 12.34 15.21
CA LYS A 84 8.17 11.49 14.13
C LYS A 84 9.10 10.33 13.81
N LEU A 85 8.55 9.30 13.17
CA LEU A 85 9.28 8.19 12.60
C LEU A 85 9.61 8.46 11.14
N VAL A 86 10.88 8.72 10.87
CA VAL A 86 11.42 8.86 9.52
C VAL A 86 11.68 7.45 8.98
N VAL A 87 10.84 7.01 8.06
CA VAL A 87 10.95 5.73 7.36
C VAL A 87 11.64 5.97 6.02
N ILE A 88 12.81 5.36 5.86
CA ILE A 88 13.65 5.46 4.67
C ILE A 88 13.58 4.13 3.93
N THR A 89 13.19 4.17 2.66
CA THR A 89 13.09 2.99 1.78
C THR A 89 13.44 3.36 0.34
N ASP A 90 13.58 2.36 -0.53
CA ASP A 90 13.85 2.57 -1.95
C ASP A 90 12.66 3.25 -2.65
N GLY A 91 12.92 4.11 -3.63
CA GLY A 91 11.90 4.93 -4.29
C GLY A 91 10.74 4.14 -4.89
N ASP A 92 11.04 2.97 -5.48
CA ASP A 92 10.02 2.09 -6.07
C ASP A 92 9.11 1.43 -5.01
N LYS A 93 9.53 1.42 -3.74
CA LYS A 93 8.83 0.79 -2.61
C LYS A 93 8.20 1.79 -1.65
N LEU A 94 8.56 3.08 -1.74
CA LEU A 94 8.07 4.15 -0.88
C LEU A 94 6.54 4.20 -0.79
N GLU A 95 5.87 4.16 -1.95
CA GLU A 95 4.41 4.20 -2.01
C GLU A 95 3.76 2.95 -1.40
N VAL A 96 4.40 1.78 -1.53
CA VAL A 96 3.92 0.53 -0.94
C VAL A 96 4.07 0.57 0.57
N CYS A 97 5.24 0.99 1.07
CA CYS A 97 5.53 1.13 2.50
C CYS A 97 4.60 2.16 3.16
N ARG A 98 4.45 3.34 2.55
CA ARG A 98 3.52 4.39 3.00
C ARG A 98 2.10 3.89 3.05
N SER A 99 1.62 3.24 1.99
CA SER A 99 0.25 2.69 1.93
C SER A 99 0.05 1.59 2.97
N ALA A 100 1.07 0.78 3.25
CA ALA A 100 1.00 -0.29 4.24
C ALA A 100 0.91 0.28 5.67
N LEU A 101 1.74 1.27 6.00
CA LEU A 101 1.76 1.88 7.34
C LEU A 101 0.52 2.73 7.61
N THR A 102 0.13 3.59 6.66
CA THR A 102 -1.04 4.47 6.80
C THR A 102 -2.38 3.72 6.80
N ARG A 103 -2.37 2.43 6.47
CA ARG A 103 -3.54 1.55 6.64
C ARG A 103 -3.84 1.23 8.10
N TYR A 104 -2.81 1.22 8.96
CA TYR A 104 -2.93 0.83 10.37
C TYR A 104 -2.68 1.99 11.35
N TYR A 105 -1.85 2.94 10.94
CA TYR A 105 -1.40 4.06 11.76
C TYR A 105 -1.71 5.40 11.09
N ASP A 106 -1.78 6.45 11.89
CA ASP A 106 -2.00 7.80 11.38
C ASP A 106 -0.73 8.32 10.70
N GLU A 107 -0.90 8.94 9.53
CA GLU A 107 0.21 9.46 8.73
C GLU A 107 1.03 10.52 9.49
N SER A 108 0.43 11.24 10.44
CA SER A 108 1.13 12.27 11.23
C SER A 108 2.31 11.74 12.05
N LEU A 109 2.33 10.44 12.34
CA LEU A 109 3.41 9.76 13.07
C LEU A 109 4.67 9.54 12.22
N PHE A 110 4.56 9.69 10.89
CA PHE A 110 5.60 9.30 9.95
C PHE A 110 6.11 10.48 9.13
N GLU A 111 7.34 10.33 8.69
CA GLU A 111 7.95 11.06 7.60
C GLU A 111 8.57 10.01 6.66
N PHE A 112 8.33 10.14 5.36
CA PHE A 112 8.74 9.16 4.37
C PHE A 112 9.82 9.77 3.50
N GLU A 113 11.02 9.20 3.55
CA GLU A 113 12.15 9.64 2.77
C GLU A 113 12.57 8.56 1.78
N ASN A 114 12.93 8.98 0.57
CA ASN A 114 13.51 8.10 -0.41
C ASN A 114 15.01 7.93 -0.10
N ARG A 115 15.50 6.69 -0.12
CA ARG A 115 16.93 6.42 -0.14
C ARG A 115 17.48 6.91 -1.48
N GLU A 116 18.07 8.11 -1.50
CA GLU A 116 18.86 8.55 -2.65
C GLU A 116 20.04 7.59 -2.79
N SER A 117 20.04 6.82 -3.87
CA SER A 117 21.12 5.89 -4.23
C SER A 117 22.33 6.60 -4.83
#